data_AF-A0A8K9XBU4-F1
#
_entry.id   AF-A0A8K9XBU4-F1
#
_cell.length_a   1.000
_cell.length_b   1.000
_cell.length_c   1.000
_cell.angle_alpha   90.00
_cell.angle_beta   90.00
_cell.angle_gamma   90.00
#
_symmetry.space_group_name_H-M   'P 1'
#
loop_
_entity.id
_entity.type
_entity.pdbx_description
1 polymer ?
#
loop_
_entity_poly.entity_id
_entity_poly.type
_entity_poly.pdbx_seq_one_letter_code
_entity_poly.pdbx_strand_id
1 'polypeptide(L)'
;MTGSLINETWDRHRHVHEVPTDAYGDIWFGGLGQKIGKYVRVSSDTSPDLLYQLLTEQWKLPPPNLLISVTGGAKNFYMKPHLTALFRRGLIKVAQTTGAWIITGGTHAGVMKHVGQAVREYVLSSGSMEGQIVAIGVATWGAIHNRRPLVHLEVRTGERVILFKTRMWP
;
A
#
# COMPACT_ATOMS: atom_id res chain seq x y z
N MET A 1 4.48 12.45 -48.70
CA MET A 1 4.14 11.30 -47.84
C MET A 1 3.56 11.85 -46.55
N THR A 2 2.26 11.66 -46.30
CA THR A 2 1.57 12.20 -45.12
C THR A 2 0.78 11.07 -44.47
N GLY A 3 1.43 10.36 -43.54
CA GLY A 3 0.84 9.24 -42.81
C GLY A 3 -0.20 9.73 -41.80
N SER A 4 -1.43 9.25 -41.94
CA SER A 4 -2.55 9.55 -41.04
C SER A 4 -2.36 8.87 -39.68
N LEU A 5 -1.84 9.61 -38.68
CA LEU A 5 -1.73 9.16 -37.28
C LEU A 5 -3.06 9.26 -36.50
N ILE A 6 -4.17 9.61 -37.16
CA ILE A 6 -5.40 10.10 -36.49
C ILE A 6 -6.46 9.01 -36.23
N ASN A 7 -6.15 7.73 -36.42
CA ASN A 7 -7.17 6.66 -36.31
C ASN A 7 -6.67 5.32 -35.73
N GLU A 8 -5.55 5.29 -35.00
CA GLU A 8 -5.12 4.09 -34.29
C GLU A 8 -5.85 3.94 -32.93
N THR A 9 -6.45 2.78 -32.69
CA THR A 9 -7.04 2.44 -31.39
C THR A 9 -5.96 2.26 -30.34
N TRP A 10 -6.13 2.85 -29.16
CA TRP A 10 -5.17 2.67 -28.06
C TRP A 10 -4.99 1.19 -27.71
N ASP A 11 -3.74 0.80 -27.57
CA ASP A 11 -3.28 -0.55 -27.25
C ASP A 11 -2.13 -0.48 -26.24
N ARG A 12 -2.20 -1.33 -25.21
CA ARG A 12 -1.25 -1.29 -24.08
C ARG A 12 0.18 -1.70 -24.44
N HIS A 13 0.38 -2.46 -25.51
CA HIS A 13 1.69 -2.99 -25.91
C HIS A 13 2.42 -2.05 -26.86
N ARG A 14 1.67 -1.21 -27.59
CA ARG A 14 2.22 -0.20 -28.50
C ARG A 14 2.34 1.20 -27.90
N HIS A 15 1.45 1.57 -26.99
CA HIS A 15 1.30 2.97 -26.52
C HIS A 15 1.67 3.17 -25.04
N VAL A 16 2.27 2.17 -24.39
CA VAL A 16 2.82 2.28 -23.03
C VAL A 16 4.30 1.94 -23.08
N HIS A 17 5.13 2.81 -22.52
CA HIS A 17 6.56 2.60 -22.38
C HIS A 17 6.93 2.71 -20.91
N GLU A 18 7.80 1.82 -20.44
CA GLU A 18 8.33 1.89 -19.09
C GLU A 18 9.36 3.02 -18.96
N VAL A 19 9.31 3.72 -17.83
CA VAL A 19 10.28 4.74 -17.43
C VAL A 19 10.59 4.56 -15.94
N PRO A 20 11.75 5.04 -15.45
CA PRO A 20 12.04 5.07 -14.01
C PRO A 20 10.91 5.75 -13.21
N THR A 21 10.66 5.26 -12.00
CA THR A 21 9.58 5.80 -11.17
C THR A 21 9.97 7.16 -10.55
N ASP A 22 9.07 8.13 -10.66
CA ASP A 22 9.19 9.49 -10.10
C ASP A 22 8.48 9.63 -8.74
N ALA A 23 7.83 8.57 -8.26
CA ALA A 23 6.89 8.61 -7.15
C ALA A 23 7.31 7.62 -6.05
N TYR A 24 8.19 8.08 -5.16
CA TYR A 24 8.72 7.29 -4.04
C TYR A 24 9.10 8.15 -2.84
N GLY A 25 9.11 7.53 -1.65
CA GLY A 25 9.66 8.12 -0.44
C GLY A 25 8.80 7.88 0.79
N ASP A 26 8.77 8.88 1.67
CA ASP A 26 8.10 8.84 2.96
C ASP A 26 6.88 9.77 2.94
N ILE A 27 5.74 9.26 3.44
CA ILE A 27 4.47 9.97 3.49
C ILE A 27 4.05 10.22 4.95
N TRP A 28 3.68 11.46 5.24
CA TRP A 28 3.14 11.88 6.53
C TRP A 28 1.66 12.25 6.40
N PHE A 29 0.85 11.76 7.33
CA PHE A 29 -0.57 12.10 7.41
C PHE A 29 -0.80 13.05 8.60
N GLY A 30 -1.16 14.31 8.29
CA GLY A 30 -1.43 15.33 9.30
C GLY A 30 -2.57 14.92 10.25
N GLY A 31 -2.48 15.36 11.51
CA GLY A 31 -3.53 15.16 12.53
C GLY A 31 -3.57 13.78 13.20
N LEU A 32 -2.78 12.79 12.74
CA LEU A 32 -2.83 11.42 13.25
C LEU A 32 -1.45 10.89 13.67
N GLY A 33 -1.03 11.22 14.89
CA GLY A 33 -0.06 10.44 15.67
C GLY A 33 1.28 10.10 14.99
N GLN A 34 2.07 11.11 14.61
CA GLN A 34 3.55 11.07 14.48
C GLN A 34 4.17 9.74 13.95
N LYS A 35 3.65 9.16 12.86
CA LYS A 35 4.26 8.00 12.20
C LYS A 35 4.31 8.15 10.69
N ILE A 36 5.49 7.87 10.15
CA ILE A 36 5.82 7.95 8.73
C ILE A 36 5.45 6.62 8.04
N GLY A 37 4.72 6.69 6.93
CA GLY A 37 4.53 5.56 6.01
C GLY A 37 5.57 5.61 4.89
N LYS A 38 5.89 4.47 4.28
CA LYS A 38 6.76 4.42 3.08
C LYS A 38 5.93 4.15 1.83
N TYR A 39 6.26 4.74 0.70
CA TYR A 39 5.53 4.52 -0.55
C TYR A 39 6.48 4.49 -1.74
N VAL A 40 6.16 3.70 -2.78
CA VAL A 40 6.67 3.89 -4.13
C VAL A 40 5.77 3.22 -5.17
N ARG A 41 5.67 3.87 -6.34
CA ARG A 41 4.88 3.43 -7.50
C ARG A 41 5.66 2.40 -8.33
N VAL A 42 5.05 1.24 -8.57
CA VAL A 42 5.53 0.17 -9.46
C VAL A 42 4.87 0.22 -10.83
N SER A 43 5.51 -0.42 -11.81
CA SER A 43 4.82 -0.90 -13.01
C SER A 43 4.09 -2.22 -12.74
N SER A 44 3.06 -2.53 -13.53
CA SER A 44 2.17 -3.68 -13.32
C SER A 44 2.79 -5.07 -13.53
N ASP A 45 3.95 -5.11 -14.19
CA ASP A 45 4.76 -6.26 -14.59
C ASP A 45 6.09 -6.35 -13.81
N THR A 46 6.29 -5.48 -12.81
CA THR A 46 7.47 -5.52 -11.94
C THR A 46 7.60 -6.90 -11.26
N SER A 47 8.78 -7.53 -11.36
CA SER A 47 9.02 -8.87 -10.81
C SER A 47 8.71 -8.97 -9.30
N PRO A 48 7.92 -9.97 -8.86
CA PRO A 48 7.67 -10.27 -7.44
C PRO A 48 8.93 -10.46 -6.59
N ASP A 49 10.06 -10.87 -7.17
CA ASP A 49 11.31 -11.03 -6.43
C ASP A 49 11.89 -9.65 -6.06
N LEU A 50 11.93 -8.72 -7.03
CA LEU A 50 12.34 -7.33 -6.80
C LEU A 50 11.37 -6.61 -5.85
N LEU A 51 10.08 -6.94 -5.92
CA LEU A 51 9.07 -6.51 -4.95
C LEU A 51 9.44 -6.98 -3.53
N TYR A 52 9.77 -8.26 -3.35
CA TYR A 52 10.14 -8.84 -2.07
C TYR A 52 11.44 -8.25 -1.52
N GLN A 53 12.48 -8.12 -2.37
CA GLN A 53 13.75 -7.51 -2.00
C GLN A 53 13.62 -6.06 -1.52
N LEU A 54 12.70 -5.25 -2.05
CA LEU A 54 12.43 -3.93 -1.44
C LEU A 54 12.02 -4.10 0.02
N LEU A 55 10.98 -4.91 0.22
CA LEU A 55 10.30 -5.01 1.51
C LEU A 55 11.27 -5.50 2.58
N THR A 56 12.08 -6.51 2.30
CA THR A 56 13.02 -7.08 3.26
C THR A 56 14.36 -6.34 3.32
N GLU A 57 15.00 -6.05 2.18
CA GLU A 57 16.36 -5.51 2.16
C GLU A 57 16.42 -4.00 2.31
N GLN A 58 15.53 -3.24 1.65
CA GLN A 58 15.58 -1.77 1.67
C GLN A 58 14.73 -1.19 2.79
N TRP A 59 13.55 -1.77 3.02
CA TRP A 59 12.59 -1.32 4.03
C TRP A 59 12.69 -2.06 5.35
N LYS A 60 13.61 -3.02 5.45
CA LYS A 60 13.96 -3.77 6.67
C LYS A 60 12.74 -4.39 7.34
N LEU A 61 11.74 -4.82 6.57
CA LEU A 61 10.61 -5.56 7.10
C LEU A 61 11.08 -6.99 7.42
N PRO A 62 10.79 -7.53 8.62
CA PRO A 62 11.09 -8.92 8.90
C PRO A 62 10.30 -9.81 7.92
N PRO A 63 10.94 -10.85 7.32
CA PRO A 63 10.24 -11.81 6.49
C PRO A 63 9.00 -12.38 7.20
N PRO A 64 7.88 -12.57 6.49
CA PRO A 64 6.64 -13.05 7.09
C PRO A 64 6.70 -14.57 7.30
N ASN A 65 6.26 -15.04 8.46
CA ASN A 65 5.93 -16.47 8.65
C ASN A 65 4.57 -16.84 8.03
N LEU A 66 3.73 -15.84 7.72
CA LEU A 66 2.40 -16.00 7.16
C LEU A 66 2.01 -14.74 6.37
N LEU A 67 1.30 -14.92 5.25
CA LEU A 67 0.66 -13.83 4.50
C LEU A 67 -0.85 -13.87 4.73
N ILE A 68 -1.43 -12.76 5.16
CA ILE A 68 -2.88 -12.58 5.32
C ILE A 68 -3.36 -11.59 4.26
N SER A 69 -3.92 -12.08 3.16
CA SER A 69 -4.56 -11.23 2.15
C SER A 69 -6.00 -10.93 2.55
N VAL A 70 -6.32 -9.65 2.75
CA VAL A 70 -7.69 -9.19 3.07
C VAL A 70 -8.24 -8.37 1.90
N THR A 71 -9.18 -8.97 1.18
CA THR A 71 -9.87 -8.40 0.02
C THR A 71 -11.37 -8.20 0.31
N GLY A 72 -12.05 -7.47 -0.56
CA GLY A 72 -13.50 -7.30 -0.49
C GLY A 72 -14.00 -6.07 -1.24
N GLY A 73 -15.30 -5.79 -1.14
CA GLY A 73 -15.91 -4.64 -1.80
C GLY A 73 -15.38 -3.30 -1.28
N ALA A 74 -15.20 -2.34 -2.20
CA ALA A 74 -14.83 -0.96 -1.87
C ALA A 74 -16.03 -0.09 -1.44
N LYS A 75 -17.27 -0.55 -1.61
CA LYS A 75 -18.46 0.17 -1.11
C LYS A 75 -18.44 0.17 0.42
N ASN A 76 -18.53 1.35 1.02
CA ASN A 76 -18.63 1.49 2.49
C ASN A 76 -19.91 0.82 3.01
N PHE A 77 -19.78 0.09 4.13
CA PHE A 77 -20.86 -0.62 4.78
C PHE A 77 -20.76 -0.51 6.30
N TYR A 78 -21.91 -0.58 6.96
CA TYR A 78 -21.99 -0.67 8.42
C TYR A 78 -21.79 -2.11 8.88
N MET A 79 -20.89 -2.32 9.84
CA MET A 79 -20.71 -3.60 10.53
C MET A 79 -21.18 -3.45 11.97
N LYS A 80 -22.00 -4.40 12.45
CA LYS A 80 -22.52 -4.40 13.84
C LYS A 80 -21.34 -4.31 14.83
N PRO A 81 -21.42 -3.52 15.92
CA PRO A 81 -20.28 -3.25 16.80
C PRO A 81 -19.58 -4.51 17.34
N HIS A 82 -20.36 -5.54 17.68
CA HIS A 82 -19.84 -6.84 18.11
C HIS A 82 -18.99 -7.54 17.03
N LEU A 83 -19.44 -7.56 15.78
CA LEU A 83 -18.68 -8.13 14.66
C LEU A 83 -17.43 -7.30 14.38
N THR A 84 -17.52 -5.98 14.47
CA THR A 84 -16.36 -5.08 14.34
C THR A 84 -15.30 -5.39 15.40
N ALA A 85 -15.70 -5.56 16.66
CA ALA A 85 -14.78 -5.92 17.75
C ALA A 85 -14.13 -7.30 17.53
N LEU A 86 -14.92 -8.32 17.15
CA LEU A 86 -14.41 -9.66 16.84
C LEU A 86 -13.42 -9.66 15.67
N PHE A 87 -13.77 -9.00 14.56
CA PHE A 87 -12.92 -8.88 13.37
C PHE A 87 -11.60 -8.19 13.70
N ARG A 88 -11.64 -7.01 14.34
CA ARG A 88 -10.43 -6.26 14.71
C ARG A 88 -9.54 -7.08 15.65
N ARG A 89 -10.11 -7.63 16.73
CA ARG A 89 -9.36 -8.43 17.71
C ARG A 89 -8.74 -9.68 17.06
N GLY A 90 -9.51 -10.40 16.24
CA GLY A 90 -9.03 -11.60 15.55
C GLY A 90 -7.88 -11.32 14.60
N LEU A 91 -8.04 -10.35 13.70
CA LEU A 91 -7.03 -9.98 12.72
C LEU A 91 -5.71 -9.55 13.39
N ILE A 92 -5.81 -8.68 14.40
CA ILE A 92 -4.66 -8.19 15.16
C ILE A 92 -3.99 -9.33 15.94
N LYS A 93 -4.76 -10.17 16.64
CA LYS A 93 -4.21 -11.29 17.42
C LYS A 93 -3.45 -12.29 16.55
N VAL A 94 -3.98 -12.67 15.38
CA VAL A 94 -3.28 -13.57 14.45
C VAL A 94 -2.00 -12.93 13.94
N ALA A 95 -2.06 -11.69 13.46
CA ALA A 95 -0.91 -11.00 12.88
C ALA A 95 0.24 -10.81 13.89
N GLN A 96 -0.07 -10.41 15.13
CA GLN A 96 0.93 -10.33 16.20
C GLN A 96 1.52 -11.70 16.57
N THR A 97 0.67 -12.72 16.74
CA THR A 97 1.11 -14.03 17.28
C THR A 97 1.98 -14.80 16.29
N THR A 98 1.79 -14.59 14.99
CA THR A 98 2.53 -15.30 13.93
C THR A 98 3.64 -14.45 13.29
N GLY A 99 3.65 -13.13 13.47
CA GLY A 99 4.49 -12.23 12.68
C GLY A 99 4.05 -12.14 11.22
N ALA A 100 2.73 -12.22 10.97
CA ALA A 100 2.20 -12.18 9.61
C ALA A 100 2.28 -10.77 8.98
N TRP A 101 2.43 -10.72 7.67
CA TRP A 101 2.13 -9.51 6.90
C TRP A 101 0.65 -9.49 6.52
N ILE A 102 -0.03 -8.38 6.82
CA ILE A 102 -1.38 -8.11 6.35
C ILE A 102 -1.27 -7.38 5.01
N ILE A 103 -1.72 -8.01 3.93
CA ILE A 103 -1.79 -7.40 2.58
C ILE A 103 -3.25 -7.04 2.30
N THR A 104 -3.52 -5.83 1.84
CA THR A 104 -4.89 -5.39 1.53
C THR A 104 -4.91 -4.36 0.40
N GLY A 105 -6.08 -4.13 -0.20
CA GLY A 105 -6.26 -3.29 -1.39
C GLY A 105 -6.04 -1.79 -1.21
N GLY A 106 -5.44 -1.34 -0.09
CA GLY A 106 -5.00 0.03 0.09
C GLY A 106 -6.04 1.11 -0.20
N THR A 107 -7.33 0.87 0.11
CA THR A 107 -8.52 1.75 0.02
C THR A 107 -9.01 2.41 1.35
N HIS A 108 -9.53 3.66 1.41
CA HIS A 108 -10.36 4.15 2.55
C HIS A 108 -11.81 3.68 2.44
N ALA A 109 -12.01 2.49 1.90
CA ALA A 109 -13.23 2.12 1.22
C ALA A 109 -13.60 0.68 1.58
N GLY A 110 -14.82 0.48 2.06
CA GLY A 110 -15.38 -0.83 2.38
C GLY A 110 -14.50 -1.64 3.34
N VAL A 111 -14.09 -2.84 2.93
CA VAL A 111 -13.34 -3.77 3.80
C VAL A 111 -11.98 -3.20 4.20
N MET A 112 -11.26 -2.55 3.28
CA MET A 112 -9.92 -1.99 3.53
C MET A 112 -9.94 -0.92 4.63
N LYS A 113 -11.04 -0.16 4.77
CA LYS A 113 -11.24 0.80 5.86
C LYS A 113 -11.30 0.12 7.23
N HIS A 114 -12.01 -1.00 7.35
CA HIS A 114 -12.12 -1.76 8.60
C HIS A 114 -10.78 -2.39 9.01
N VAL A 115 -10.01 -2.90 8.04
CA VAL A 115 -8.61 -3.36 8.25
C VAL A 115 -7.73 -2.23 8.78
N GLY A 116 -7.78 -1.06 8.12
CA GLY A 116 -7.07 0.14 8.53
C GLY A 116 -7.35 0.55 9.97
N GLN A 117 -8.62 0.56 10.35
CA GLN A 117 -9.06 0.90 11.70
C GLN A 117 -8.56 -0.12 12.74
N ALA A 118 -8.61 -1.42 12.45
CA ALA A 118 -8.05 -2.46 13.34
C ALA A 118 -6.56 -2.20 13.63
N VAL A 119 -5.80 -1.96 12.57
CA VAL A 119 -4.34 -1.79 12.57
C VAL A 119 -3.94 -0.44 13.19
N ARG A 120 -4.79 0.59 13.09
CA ARG A 120 -4.63 1.87 13.78
C ARG A 120 -4.90 1.77 15.28
N GLU A 121 -6.05 1.20 15.66
CA GLU A 121 -6.48 1.03 17.04
C GLU A 121 -5.44 0.28 17.87
N TYR A 122 -4.91 -0.82 17.32
CA TYR A 122 -3.80 -1.55 17.92
C TYR A 122 -2.55 -0.68 18.14
N VAL A 123 -2.11 0.12 17.16
CA VAL A 123 -0.89 0.94 17.31
C VAL A 123 -1.06 2.13 18.25
N LEU A 124 -2.29 2.60 18.45
CA LEU A 124 -2.58 3.62 19.47
C LEU A 124 -2.60 3.03 20.88
N SER A 125 -2.95 1.75 21.05
CA SER A 125 -3.00 1.09 22.37
C SER A 125 -1.71 0.37 22.76
N SER A 126 -0.86 -0.04 21.81
CA SER A 126 0.27 -0.96 22.06
C SER A 126 1.60 -0.32 22.46
N GLY A 127 1.63 0.96 22.81
CA GLY A 127 2.76 1.57 23.53
C GLY A 127 4.16 1.39 22.90
N SER A 128 4.30 1.58 21.59
CA SER A 128 5.57 1.65 20.83
C SER A 128 6.55 0.46 20.83
N MET A 129 6.53 -0.50 21.76
CA MET A 129 7.70 -1.37 22.00
C MET A 129 7.58 -2.87 21.68
N GLU A 130 6.39 -3.47 21.52
CA GLU A 130 6.29 -4.92 21.22
C GLU A 130 5.33 -5.26 20.06
N GLY A 131 5.84 -6.04 19.09
CA GLY A 131 5.05 -6.71 18.05
C GLY A 131 4.57 -5.83 16.88
N GLN A 132 5.45 -5.09 16.21
CA GLN A 132 5.06 -4.20 15.10
C GLN A 132 4.41 -4.95 13.93
N ILE A 133 3.08 -4.92 13.86
CA ILE A 133 2.29 -5.45 12.74
C ILE A 133 2.69 -4.77 11.43
N VAL A 134 3.14 -5.58 10.47
CA VAL A 134 3.38 -5.17 9.09
C VAL A 134 2.06 -5.21 8.33
N ALA A 135 1.64 -4.04 7.84
CA ALA A 135 0.49 -3.89 6.95
C ALA A 135 0.94 -3.22 5.64
N ILE A 136 0.58 -3.83 4.52
CA ILE A 136 0.94 -3.45 3.15
C ILE A 136 -0.34 -3.14 2.38
N GLY A 137 -0.43 -1.91 1.87
CA GLY A 137 -1.55 -1.46 1.05
C GLY A 137 -1.15 -1.44 -0.42
N VAL A 138 -1.82 -2.24 -1.25
CA VAL A 138 -1.61 -2.27 -2.72
C VAL A 138 -2.79 -1.57 -3.38
N ALA A 139 -2.57 -0.39 -3.95
CA ALA A 139 -3.60 0.46 -4.53
C ALA A 139 -3.25 0.90 -5.95
N THR A 140 -4.25 0.93 -6.84
CA THR A 140 -4.09 1.38 -8.23
C THR A 140 -3.79 2.88 -8.28
N TRP A 141 -2.62 3.27 -8.78
CA TRP A 141 -2.15 4.66 -8.83
C TRP A 141 -3.17 5.66 -9.41
N GLY A 142 -3.86 5.29 -10.50
CA GLY A 142 -4.89 6.13 -11.13
C GLY A 142 -6.08 6.46 -10.22
N ALA A 143 -6.40 5.58 -9.26
CA ALA A 143 -7.48 5.75 -8.29
C ALA A 143 -7.04 6.48 -7.00
N ILE A 144 -5.75 6.80 -6.86
CA ILE A 144 -5.25 7.59 -5.72
C ILE A 144 -5.59 9.06 -5.95
N HIS A 145 -6.44 9.58 -5.06
CA HIS A 145 -6.81 10.99 -4.96
C HIS A 145 -5.64 11.80 -4.44
N ASN A 146 -5.49 13.03 -4.93
CA ASN A 146 -4.39 13.94 -4.58
C ASN A 146 -2.98 13.31 -4.69
N ARG A 147 -2.74 12.46 -5.70
CA ARG A 147 -1.43 11.83 -5.95
C ARG A 147 -0.34 12.77 -6.47
N ARG A 148 -0.66 14.02 -6.84
CA ARG A 148 0.30 14.98 -7.44
C ARG A 148 1.49 15.32 -6.54
N PRO A 149 1.33 15.55 -5.22
CA PRO A 149 2.46 15.79 -4.31
C PRO A 149 3.31 14.54 -4.02
N LEU A 150 2.89 13.37 -4.51
CA LEU A 150 3.63 12.10 -4.42
C LEU A 150 4.48 11.84 -5.67
N VAL A 151 4.69 12.86 -6.51
CA VAL A 151 5.53 12.84 -7.72
C VAL A 151 6.64 13.87 -7.55
N HIS A 152 7.88 13.42 -7.67
CA HIS A 152 9.07 14.23 -7.55
C HIS A 152 9.62 14.51 -8.97
N LEU A 153 9.53 15.77 -9.41
CA LEU A 153 9.96 16.19 -10.75
C LEU A 153 11.48 16.19 -10.94
N GLU A 154 12.25 16.13 -9.84
CA GLU A 154 13.70 15.97 -9.89
C GLU A 154 14.06 14.48 -9.96
N VAL A 155 14.57 14.05 -11.12
CA VAL A 155 15.25 12.77 -11.23
C VAL A 155 16.54 12.83 -10.43
N ARG A 156 16.49 12.38 -9.17
CA ARG A 156 17.70 12.08 -8.42
C ARG A 156 18.37 10.89 -9.09
N THR A 157 19.48 11.15 -9.78
CA THR A 157 20.30 10.17 -10.46
C THR A 157 21.00 9.26 -9.45
N GLY A 158 20.26 8.28 -8.96
CA GLY A 158 20.74 7.30 -7.99
C GLY A 158 19.57 6.49 -7.43
N GLU A 159 19.77 5.17 -7.44
CA GLU A 159 18.94 4.17 -6.76
C GLU A 159 17.61 3.79 -7.46
N ARG A 160 17.37 2.48 -7.49
CA ARG A 160 16.15 1.83 -7.99
C ARG A 160 15.25 1.49 -6.78
N VAL A 161 14.18 0.73 -7.05
CA VAL A 161 13.34 -0.02 -6.09
C VAL A 161 12.12 0.75 -5.47
N ILE A 162 10.94 0.16 -5.11
CA ILE A 162 9.81 -0.11 -6.04
C ILE A 162 8.33 -0.14 -5.49
N LEU A 163 7.96 -0.83 -4.39
CA LEU A 163 6.58 -1.10 -3.85
C LEU A 163 5.99 -0.08 -2.81
N PHE A 164 4.70 -0.14 -2.46
CA PHE A 164 4.03 0.64 -1.39
C PHE A 164 4.02 -0.04 0.02
N LYS A 165 4.21 0.73 1.12
CA LYS A 165 3.86 0.38 2.53
C LYS A 165 3.16 1.56 3.19
N THR A 166 2.07 1.99 2.58
CA THR A 166 1.23 3.03 3.16
C THR A 166 0.30 2.44 4.21
N ARG A 167 0.48 2.85 5.47
CA ARG A 167 -0.69 3.15 6.30
C ARG A 167 -1.30 4.47 5.82
N MET A 168 -1.93 4.44 4.65
CA MET A 168 -3.09 5.30 4.49
C MET A 168 -4.12 4.79 5.53
N TRP A 169 -4.76 5.68 6.29
CA TRP A 169 -6.22 5.86 6.39
C TRP A 169 -6.60 6.88 7.47
N PRO A 170 -7.57 7.79 7.17
CA PRO A 170 -8.32 8.56 8.17
C PRO A 170 -9.01 7.69 9.24
#